data_AF-A0A535XAE7-F1
#
_entry.id   AF-A0A535XAE7-F1
#
_cell.length_a   1.000
_cell.length_b   1.000
_cell.length_c   1.000
_cell.angle_alpha   90.00
_cell.angle_beta   90.00
_cell.angle_gamma   90.00
#
_symmetry.space_group_name_H-M   'P 1'
#
loop_
_entity.id
_entity.type
_entity.pdbx_description
1 polymer ?
#
loop_
_entity_poly.entity_id
_entity_poly.type
_entity_poly.pdbx_seq_one_letter_code
_entity_poly.pdbx_strand_id
1 'polypeptide(L)'
;MIRRIRLSDRTPAPPLLGRMATAVYSLVLAYGGGLWLHLLHEAEGATELNAPPPVIHWLRDSTLSLPLVVLGVVLASLLARRLLERYGDGASRTLIGASIAAAVALYASVVVAAGNPLHGLLFQAHEHANGDAELPLAIHMLKDSLLVLSANLVLAGGLVAFLAGREWIAGQYRAKRSFAARMSIALGMVLLPSLASSAAVLPAEAAIDPGNPCAAGAPAKTFDVAAISVKIPLNRFGDNDPKGVMYTLTSHIGDANTVGSVRWQEANQSTAIGLHSQVINGQQYEDAIQPLVIRANEGDCVSITFHNRINDSNSYGMHIDGLAYMAGSSGDAVGNNAASDVASGKDATYVYYVPNDPDLEGAHHLHPGPGNRVATSHGLFGALVVEPVGSQYYKQNVKQNADGTFPQIAQDSGWEAMIAPAGGKAFRENVQLYHEIGNEAEDVFDKNGNALPRV
;
A
#
# COMPACT_ATOMS: atom_id res chain seq x y z
N MET A 1 -69.29 5.87 -7.22
CA MET A 1 -68.74 5.36 -5.94
C MET A 1 -67.36 4.75 -6.23
N ILE A 2 -66.29 5.55 -6.18
CA ILE A 2 -64.93 5.11 -6.51
C ILE A 2 -64.30 4.54 -5.24
N ARG A 3 -64.15 3.21 -5.18
CA ARG A 3 -63.53 2.50 -4.06
C ARG A 3 -62.04 2.88 -4.01
N ARG A 4 -61.63 3.78 -3.12
CA ARG A 4 -60.21 4.01 -2.80
C ARG A 4 -59.68 2.75 -2.11
N ILE A 5 -58.90 1.96 -2.84
CA ILE A 5 -58.11 0.87 -2.26
C ILE A 5 -57.03 1.51 -1.39
N ARG A 6 -57.05 1.26 -0.07
CA ARG A 6 -55.97 1.69 0.83
C ARG A 6 -54.69 0.92 0.48
N LEU A 7 -53.54 1.58 0.52
CA LEU A 7 -52.22 0.94 0.37
C LEU A 7 -51.99 -0.22 1.36
N SER A 8 -52.77 -0.29 2.45
CA SER A 8 -52.75 -1.37 3.44
C SER A 8 -53.38 -2.70 2.98
N ASP A 9 -54.13 -2.74 1.86
CA ASP A 9 -54.78 -3.96 1.37
C ASP A 9 -53.91 -4.75 0.35
N ARG A 10 -52.67 -4.32 0.10
CA ARG A 10 -51.74 -5.05 -0.78
C ARG A 10 -50.96 -6.08 0.02
N THR A 11 -51.37 -7.35 -0.06
CA THR A 11 -50.52 -8.47 0.35
C THR A 11 -49.18 -8.37 -0.38
N PRO A 12 -48.03 -8.50 0.31
CA PRO A 12 -46.72 -8.45 -0.34
C PRO A 12 -46.63 -9.53 -1.41
N ALA A 13 -46.24 -9.14 -2.62
CA ALA A 13 -46.10 -10.06 -3.73
C ALA A 13 -44.95 -11.05 -3.44
N PRO A 14 -45.15 -12.37 -3.59
CA PRO A 14 -44.09 -13.34 -3.33
C PRO A 14 -42.93 -13.20 -4.34
N PRO A 15 -41.72 -13.68 -4.02
CA PRO A 15 -40.61 -13.74 -4.97
C PRO A 15 -40.97 -14.53 -6.24
N LEU A 16 -40.31 -14.22 -7.37
CA LEU A 16 -40.50 -14.96 -8.63
C LEU A 16 -39.96 -16.40 -8.54
N LEU A 17 -38.90 -16.58 -7.77
CA LEU A 17 -38.34 -17.90 -7.48
C LEU A 17 -39.12 -18.53 -6.33
N GLY A 18 -39.62 -19.75 -6.53
CA GLY A 18 -40.17 -20.56 -5.45
C GLY A 18 -39.06 -21.01 -4.48
N ARG A 19 -39.44 -21.42 -3.26
CA ARG A 19 -38.51 -21.75 -2.17
C ARG A 19 -37.39 -22.72 -2.58
N MET A 20 -37.72 -23.77 -3.34
CA MET A 20 -36.73 -24.73 -3.83
C MET A 20 -35.77 -24.10 -4.84
N ALA A 21 -36.27 -23.28 -5.76
CA ALA A 21 -35.43 -22.59 -6.72
C ALA A 21 -34.52 -21.57 -6.02
N THR A 22 -35.03 -20.81 -5.06
CA THR A 22 -34.22 -19.91 -4.21
C THR A 22 -33.08 -20.67 -3.55
N ALA A 23 -33.35 -21.81 -2.89
CA ALA A 23 -32.31 -22.62 -2.25
C ALA A 23 -31.25 -23.11 -3.24
N VAL A 24 -31.67 -23.58 -4.42
CA VAL A 24 -30.74 -24.05 -5.47
C VAL A 24 -29.87 -22.92 -5.99
N TYR A 25 -30.45 -21.76 -6.32
CA TYR A 25 -29.68 -20.58 -6.74
C TYR A 25 -28.68 -20.15 -5.67
N SER A 26 -29.10 -20.09 -4.41
CA SER A 26 -28.23 -19.64 -3.33
C SER A 26 -27.06 -20.59 -3.10
N LEU A 27 -27.29 -21.90 -3.11
CA LEU A 27 -26.21 -22.88 -2.98
C LEU A 27 -25.23 -22.80 -4.15
N VAL A 28 -25.74 -22.83 -5.39
CA VAL A 28 -24.88 -22.84 -6.57
C VAL A 28 -24.07 -21.55 -6.69
N LEU A 29 -24.65 -20.39 -6.40
CA LEU A 29 -23.95 -19.11 -6.53
C LEU A 29 -22.99 -18.83 -5.38
N ALA A 30 -23.33 -19.25 -4.15
CA ALA A 30 -22.41 -19.11 -3.02
C ALA A 30 -21.17 -20.00 -3.20
N TYR A 31 -21.38 -21.30 -3.44
CA TYR A 31 -20.27 -22.26 -3.54
C TYR A 31 -19.56 -22.21 -4.89
N GLY A 32 -20.28 -22.01 -5.99
CA GLY A 32 -19.67 -21.87 -7.32
C GLY A 32 -18.94 -20.55 -7.51
N GLY A 33 -19.55 -19.44 -7.10
CA GLY A 33 -18.91 -18.12 -7.11
C GLY A 33 -17.75 -18.03 -6.13
N GLY A 34 -17.90 -18.60 -4.92
CA GLY A 34 -16.83 -18.68 -3.93
C GLY A 34 -15.66 -19.56 -4.37
N LEU A 35 -15.91 -20.68 -5.08
CA LEU A 35 -14.84 -21.52 -5.63
C LEU A 35 -14.04 -20.76 -6.68
N TRP A 36 -14.74 -20.06 -7.58
CA TRP A 36 -14.11 -19.27 -8.63
C TRP A 36 -13.20 -18.19 -8.05
N LEU A 37 -13.68 -17.46 -7.03
CA LEU A 37 -12.92 -16.43 -6.36
C LEU A 37 -11.70 -17.01 -5.63
N HIS A 38 -11.89 -18.10 -4.90
CA HIS A 38 -10.80 -18.79 -4.19
C HIS A 38 -9.68 -19.24 -5.14
N LEU A 39 -10.02 -19.84 -6.28
CA LEU A 39 -9.03 -20.28 -7.27
C LEU A 39 -8.28 -19.10 -7.90
N LEU A 40 -8.95 -17.97 -8.12
CA LEU A 40 -8.30 -16.75 -8.64
C LEU A 40 -7.34 -16.17 -7.62
N HIS A 41 -7.74 -16.10 -6.35
CA HIS A 41 -6.88 -15.62 -5.27
C HIS A 41 -5.68 -16.53 -5.01
N GLU A 42 -5.86 -17.85 -5.09
CA GLU A 42 -4.74 -18.81 -5.03
C GLU A 42 -3.78 -18.61 -6.20
N ALA A 43 -4.29 -18.39 -7.41
CA ALA A 43 -3.48 -18.07 -8.59
C ALA A 43 -2.77 -16.70 -8.50
N GLU A 44 -3.36 -15.74 -7.79
CA GLU A 44 -2.78 -14.42 -7.48
C GLU A 44 -1.80 -14.46 -6.28
N GLY A 45 -1.63 -15.63 -5.63
CA GLY A 45 -0.69 -15.83 -4.53
C GLY A 45 -1.18 -15.30 -3.19
N ALA A 46 -2.50 -15.28 -2.93
CA ALA A 46 -3.06 -14.92 -1.63
C ALA A 46 -2.64 -15.94 -0.55
N THR A 47 -2.28 -15.46 0.64
CA THR A 47 -1.89 -16.33 1.76
C THR A 47 -2.62 -15.98 3.06
N GLU A 48 -3.13 -16.99 3.75
CA GLU A 48 -3.74 -16.85 5.09
C GLU A 48 -2.85 -17.53 6.12
N LEU A 49 -2.59 -16.85 7.24
CA LEU A 49 -1.83 -17.42 8.34
C LEU A 49 -2.59 -18.62 8.93
N ASN A 50 -1.98 -19.81 8.90
CA ASN A 50 -2.62 -21.08 9.28
C ASN A 50 -3.83 -21.47 8.42
N ALA A 51 -3.79 -21.17 7.11
CA ALA A 51 -4.84 -21.56 6.18
C ALA A 51 -5.18 -23.07 6.28
N PRO A 52 -6.46 -23.44 6.39
CA PRO A 52 -6.86 -24.84 6.27
C PRO A 52 -6.59 -25.36 4.84
N PRO A 53 -6.63 -26.68 4.60
CA PRO A 53 -6.51 -27.23 3.25
C PRO A 53 -7.47 -26.54 2.25
N PRO A 54 -7.09 -26.34 0.98
CA PRO A 54 -7.83 -25.48 0.04
C PRO A 54 -9.33 -25.78 -0.05
N VAL A 55 -9.70 -27.06 -0.03
CA VAL A 55 -11.12 -27.47 -0.05
C VAL A 55 -11.87 -27.00 1.20
N ILE A 56 -11.25 -27.08 2.37
CA ILE A 56 -11.85 -26.63 3.63
C ILE A 56 -11.92 -25.10 3.67
N HIS A 57 -10.89 -24.42 3.17
CA HIS A 57 -10.85 -22.96 3.04
C HIS A 57 -12.03 -22.47 2.19
N TRP A 58 -12.17 -22.97 0.96
CA TRP A 58 -13.28 -22.65 0.07
C TRP A 58 -14.66 -22.91 0.71
N LEU A 59 -14.82 -24.09 1.34
CA LEU A 59 -16.09 -24.46 1.96
C LEU A 59 -16.45 -23.53 3.11
N ARG A 60 -15.48 -23.14 3.95
CA ARG A 60 -15.68 -22.19 5.05
C ARG A 60 -16.21 -20.86 4.52
N ASP A 61 -15.52 -20.26 3.56
CA ASP A 61 -15.81 -18.89 3.09
C ASP A 61 -17.12 -18.83 2.30
N SER A 62 -17.39 -19.86 1.49
CA SER A 62 -18.67 -20.02 0.79
C SER A 62 -19.83 -20.24 1.77
N THR A 63 -19.61 -20.95 2.88
CA THR A 63 -20.63 -21.16 3.91
C THR A 63 -20.90 -19.89 4.70
N LEU A 64 -19.86 -19.08 4.97
CA LEU A 64 -19.99 -17.81 5.66
C LEU A 64 -20.83 -16.80 4.85
N SER A 65 -20.68 -16.79 3.52
CA SER A 65 -21.45 -15.89 2.64
C SER A 65 -22.87 -16.38 2.35
N LEU A 66 -23.15 -17.68 2.52
CA LEU A 66 -24.44 -18.31 2.13
C LEU A 66 -25.69 -17.60 2.69
N PRO A 67 -25.79 -17.18 3.97
CA PRO A 67 -26.99 -16.50 4.47
C PRO A 67 -27.28 -15.19 3.75
N LEU A 68 -26.24 -14.42 3.44
CA LEU A 68 -26.35 -13.16 2.71
C LEU A 68 -26.67 -13.41 1.23
N VAL A 69 -26.14 -14.48 0.63
CA VAL A 69 -26.50 -14.89 -0.73
C VAL A 69 -27.98 -15.29 -0.78
N VAL A 70 -28.49 -16.04 0.20
CA VAL A 70 -29.93 -16.37 0.30
C VAL A 70 -30.79 -15.13 0.35
N LEU A 71 -30.47 -14.17 1.23
CA LEU A 71 -31.17 -12.89 1.29
C LEU A 71 -31.11 -12.16 -0.05
N GLY A 72 -29.94 -12.17 -0.69
CA GLY A 72 -29.71 -11.55 -1.97
C GLY A 72 -30.52 -12.11 -3.12
N VAL A 73 -30.59 -13.43 -3.22
CA VAL A 73 -31.44 -14.12 -4.22
C VAL A 73 -32.91 -13.74 -4.02
N VAL A 74 -33.37 -13.69 -2.77
CA VAL A 74 -34.75 -13.27 -2.46
C VAL A 74 -34.99 -11.83 -2.91
N LEU A 75 -34.13 -10.89 -2.51
CA LEU A 75 -34.26 -9.47 -2.88
C LEU A 75 -34.17 -9.25 -4.39
N ALA A 76 -33.22 -9.89 -5.06
CA ALA A 76 -33.07 -9.84 -6.51
C ALA A 76 -34.30 -10.39 -7.23
N SER A 77 -34.90 -11.48 -6.75
CA SER A 77 -36.13 -12.04 -7.33
C SER A 77 -37.35 -11.14 -7.12
N LEU A 78 -37.42 -10.42 -6.00
CA LEU A 78 -38.47 -9.42 -5.73
C LEU A 78 -38.29 -8.18 -6.62
N LEU A 79 -37.04 -7.75 -6.83
CA LEU A 79 -36.72 -6.64 -7.73
C LEU A 79 -37.05 -7.00 -9.19
N ALA A 80 -36.61 -8.18 -9.66
CA ALA A 80 -36.93 -8.70 -10.99
C ALA A 80 -38.45 -8.76 -11.20
N ARG A 81 -39.21 -9.15 -10.17
CA ARG A 81 -40.67 -9.12 -10.20
C ARG A 81 -41.22 -7.72 -10.43
N ARG A 82 -40.80 -6.75 -9.61
CA ARG A 82 -41.26 -5.37 -9.71
C ARG A 82 -40.94 -4.76 -11.07
N LEU A 83 -39.78 -5.08 -11.64
CA LEU A 83 -39.38 -4.61 -12.96
C LEU A 83 -40.23 -5.24 -14.06
N LEU A 84 -40.48 -6.55 -14.00
CA LEU A 84 -41.36 -7.23 -14.96
C LEU A 84 -42.81 -6.74 -14.85
N GLU A 85 -43.30 -6.46 -13.64
CA GLU A 85 -44.63 -5.87 -13.39
C GLU A 85 -44.77 -4.46 -13.96
N ARG A 86 -43.67 -3.73 -14.05
CA ARG A 86 -43.67 -2.35 -14.52
C ARG A 86 -43.34 -2.21 -16.01
N TYR A 87 -42.54 -3.10 -16.57
CA TYR A 87 -41.96 -2.97 -17.91
C TYR A 87 -42.05 -4.23 -18.78
N GLY A 88 -42.41 -5.38 -18.21
CA GLY A 88 -42.35 -6.70 -18.85
C GLY A 88 -43.60 -7.07 -19.68
N ASP A 89 -44.35 -6.09 -20.17
CA ASP A 89 -45.58 -6.35 -20.92
C ASP A 89 -45.21 -7.00 -22.27
N GLY A 90 -45.59 -8.27 -22.46
CA GLY A 90 -45.20 -9.08 -23.63
C GLY A 90 -43.82 -9.74 -23.54
N ALA A 91 -43.16 -9.75 -22.38
CA ALA A 91 -41.86 -10.40 -22.19
C ALA A 91 -41.92 -11.92 -22.46
N SER A 92 -40.95 -12.44 -23.22
CA SER A 92 -40.81 -13.88 -23.44
C SER A 92 -40.37 -14.61 -22.16
N ARG A 93 -40.65 -15.92 -22.08
CA ARG A 93 -40.17 -16.77 -20.97
C ARG A 93 -38.64 -16.73 -20.82
N THR A 94 -37.94 -16.63 -21.96
CA THR A 94 -36.48 -16.49 -22.00
C THR A 94 -36.01 -15.16 -21.41
N LEU A 95 -36.68 -14.05 -21.73
CA LEU A 95 -36.34 -12.73 -21.20
C LEU A 95 -36.58 -12.63 -19.69
N ILE A 96 -37.67 -13.23 -19.21
CA ILE A 96 -37.99 -13.33 -17.78
C ILE A 96 -36.90 -14.15 -17.06
N GLY A 97 -36.55 -15.32 -17.60
CA GLY A 97 -35.47 -16.15 -17.06
C GLY A 97 -34.13 -15.43 -17.04
N ALA A 98 -33.73 -14.81 -18.15
CA ALA A 98 -32.47 -14.07 -18.25
C ALA A 98 -32.40 -12.88 -17.26
N SER A 99 -33.51 -12.18 -17.04
CA SER A 99 -33.59 -11.07 -16.09
C SER A 99 -33.45 -11.54 -14.65
N ILE A 100 -34.04 -12.69 -14.30
CA ILE A 100 -33.86 -13.31 -12.98
C ILE A 100 -32.41 -13.77 -12.80
N ALA A 101 -31.83 -14.46 -13.79
CA ALA A 101 -30.44 -14.91 -13.74
C ALA A 101 -29.47 -13.73 -13.56
N ALA A 102 -29.63 -12.67 -14.34
CA ALA A 102 -28.77 -11.49 -14.26
C ALA A 102 -28.89 -10.80 -12.90
N ALA A 103 -30.11 -10.59 -12.39
CA ALA A 103 -30.33 -9.93 -11.10
C ALA A 103 -29.76 -10.74 -9.93
N VAL A 104 -29.99 -12.06 -9.94
CA VAL A 104 -29.52 -12.97 -8.89
C VAL A 104 -27.99 -13.14 -8.96
N ALA A 105 -27.41 -13.26 -10.15
CA ALA A 105 -25.96 -13.30 -10.33
C ALA A 105 -25.29 -12.02 -9.83
N LEU A 106 -25.79 -10.85 -10.23
CA LEU A 106 -25.27 -9.55 -9.80
C LEU A 106 -25.22 -9.44 -8.28
N TYR A 107 -26.33 -9.73 -7.62
CA TYR A 107 -26.41 -9.59 -6.16
C TYR A 107 -25.54 -10.63 -5.45
N ALA A 108 -25.56 -11.88 -5.90
CA ALA A 108 -24.73 -12.93 -5.31
C ALA A 108 -23.24 -12.62 -5.44
N SER A 109 -22.81 -12.04 -6.58
CA SER A 109 -21.41 -11.66 -6.78
C SER A 109 -20.94 -10.57 -5.84
N VAL A 110 -21.76 -9.55 -5.60
CA VAL A 110 -21.45 -8.50 -4.62
C VAL A 110 -21.34 -9.08 -3.21
N VAL A 111 -22.23 -10.01 -2.85
CA VAL A 111 -22.20 -10.65 -1.53
C VAL A 111 -20.99 -11.54 -1.35
N VAL A 112 -20.66 -12.36 -2.34
CA VAL A 112 -19.49 -13.25 -2.30
C VAL A 112 -18.21 -12.42 -2.23
N ALA A 113 -18.09 -11.35 -3.04
CA ALA A 113 -16.95 -10.43 -3.00
C ALA A 113 -16.83 -9.66 -1.68
N ALA A 114 -17.96 -9.27 -1.07
CA ALA A 114 -17.96 -8.67 0.27
C ALA A 114 -17.55 -9.66 1.38
N GLY A 115 -17.52 -10.96 1.08
CA GLY A 115 -17.00 -11.99 1.97
C GLY A 115 -15.50 -11.87 2.21
N ASN A 116 -14.72 -11.42 1.23
CA ASN A 116 -13.26 -11.31 1.31
C ASN A 116 -12.77 -10.33 2.40
N PRO A 117 -13.22 -9.06 2.45
CA PRO A 117 -12.80 -8.17 3.52
C PRO A 117 -13.30 -8.62 4.89
N LEU A 118 -14.48 -9.26 4.95
CA LEU A 118 -14.99 -9.85 6.20
C LEU A 118 -14.14 -11.03 6.66
N HIS A 119 -13.69 -11.87 5.73
CA HIS A 119 -12.77 -12.98 5.96
C HIS A 119 -11.40 -12.48 6.42
N GLY A 120 -10.82 -11.47 5.75
CA GLY A 120 -9.59 -10.80 6.18
C GLY A 120 -9.68 -10.27 7.62
N LEU A 121 -10.80 -9.65 7.99
CA LEU A 121 -11.05 -9.18 9.36
C LEU A 121 -11.18 -10.33 10.38
N LEU A 122 -11.83 -11.44 10.01
CA LEU A 122 -12.11 -12.55 10.93
C LEU A 122 -10.91 -13.50 11.10
N PHE A 123 -10.06 -13.63 10.08
CA PHE A 123 -9.03 -14.67 10.00
C PHE A 123 -7.61 -14.13 9.71
N GLN A 124 -7.40 -12.81 9.70
CA GLN A 124 -6.09 -12.18 9.48
C GLN A 124 -5.42 -12.63 8.17
N ALA A 125 -6.22 -12.84 7.13
CA ALA A 125 -5.73 -13.16 5.81
C ALA A 125 -5.16 -11.90 5.13
N HIS A 126 -3.99 -12.05 4.50
CA HIS A 126 -3.35 -10.98 3.74
C HIS A 126 -3.43 -11.36 2.26
N GLU A 127 -4.13 -10.56 1.47
CA GLU A 127 -4.13 -10.72 0.02
C GLU A 127 -2.87 -10.06 -0.55
N HIS A 128 -2.11 -10.85 -1.33
CA HIS A 128 -0.93 -10.51 -2.14
C HIS A 128 0.46 -10.72 -1.52
N ALA A 129 1.16 -11.73 -2.07
CA ALA A 129 2.59 -11.97 -1.96
C ALA A 129 3.43 -11.26 -3.05
N ASN A 130 2.83 -10.41 -3.89
CA ASN A 130 3.47 -9.80 -5.05
C ASN A 130 3.30 -8.28 -5.10
N GLY A 131 3.86 -7.54 -4.13
CA GLY A 131 4.33 -6.15 -4.28
C GLY A 131 3.45 -5.04 -4.91
N ASP A 132 2.22 -5.31 -5.31
CA ASP A 132 1.31 -4.35 -5.91
C ASP A 132 0.55 -3.64 -4.79
N ALA A 133 0.47 -2.31 -4.87
CA ALA A 133 -0.25 -1.48 -3.90
C ALA A 133 -1.66 -2.02 -3.67
N GLU A 134 -2.06 -2.20 -2.40
CA GLU A 134 -3.41 -2.63 -2.05
C GLU A 134 -4.42 -1.68 -2.70
N LEU A 135 -5.26 -2.23 -3.58
CA LEU A 135 -6.35 -1.47 -4.17
C LEU A 135 -7.23 -0.97 -3.02
N PRO A 136 -7.66 0.31 -3.02
CA PRO A 136 -8.63 0.80 -2.06
C PRO A 136 -9.81 -0.18 -1.92
N LEU A 137 -10.29 -0.44 -0.71
CA LEU A 137 -11.31 -1.45 -0.42
C LEU A 137 -12.48 -1.46 -1.43
N ALA A 138 -12.96 -0.29 -1.83
CA ALA A 138 -14.03 -0.16 -2.82
C ALA A 138 -13.64 -0.69 -4.22
N ILE A 139 -12.40 -0.46 -4.65
CA ILE A 139 -11.85 -0.95 -5.91
C ILE A 139 -11.58 -2.46 -5.83
N HIS A 140 -11.07 -2.95 -4.69
CA HIS A 140 -10.88 -4.38 -4.45
C HIS A 140 -12.21 -5.14 -4.51
N MET A 141 -13.22 -4.67 -3.76
CA MET A 141 -14.57 -5.24 -3.79
C MET A 141 -15.20 -5.16 -5.18
N LEU A 142 -14.93 -4.10 -5.95
CA LEU A 142 -15.42 -3.97 -7.32
C LEU A 142 -14.75 -4.99 -8.26
N LYS A 143 -13.42 -5.14 -8.17
CA LYS A 143 -12.64 -6.15 -8.91
C LYS A 143 -13.21 -7.54 -8.64
N ASP A 144 -13.30 -7.93 -7.37
CA ASP A 144 -13.79 -9.25 -6.95
C ASP A 144 -15.25 -9.46 -7.39
N SER A 145 -16.10 -8.44 -7.25
CA SER A 145 -17.49 -8.52 -7.68
C SER A 145 -17.60 -8.79 -9.19
N LEU A 146 -16.76 -8.14 -10.01
CA LEU A 146 -16.74 -8.34 -11.47
C LEU A 146 -16.21 -9.72 -11.84
N LEU A 147 -15.16 -10.19 -11.15
CA LEU A 147 -14.60 -11.52 -11.36
C LEU A 147 -15.61 -12.62 -11.01
N VAL A 148 -16.28 -12.52 -9.86
CA VAL A 148 -17.33 -13.46 -9.44
C VAL A 148 -18.56 -13.37 -10.35
N LEU A 149 -18.91 -12.17 -10.85
CA LEU A 149 -20.02 -11.97 -11.78
C LEU A 149 -19.86 -12.80 -13.05
N SER A 150 -18.65 -12.95 -13.57
CA SER A 150 -18.40 -13.78 -14.76
C SER A 150 -18.84 -15.23 -14.55
N ALA A 151 -18.44 -15.86 -13.42
CA ALA A 151 -18.84 -17.21 -13.07
C ALA A 151 -20.34 -17.30 -12.72
N ASN A 152 -20.84 -16.36 -11.91
CA ASN A 152 -22.23 -16.37 -11.45
C ASN A 152 -23.24 -16.15 -12.58
N LEU A 153 -22.91 -15.40 -13.64
CA LEU A 153 -23.76 -15.27 -14.82
C LEU A 153 -23.90 -16.60 -15.56
N VAL A 154 -22.81 -17.35 -15.72
CA VAL A 154 -22.80 -18.67 -16.35
C VAL A 154 -23.61 -19.67 -15.52
N LEU A 155 -23.36 -19.70 -14.20
CA LEU A 155 -24.06 -20.58 -13.27
C LEU A 155 -25.56 -20.26 -13.20
N ALA A 156 -25.92 -18.98 -13.07
CA ALA A 156 -27.31 -18.56 -13.00
C ALA A 156 -28.05 -18.79 -14.33
N GLY A 157 -27.40 -18.53 -15.47
CA GLY A 157 -27.92 -18.81 -16.79
C GLY A 157 -28.14 -20.31 -17.04
N GLY A 158 -27.17 -21.14 -16.66
CA GLY A 158 -27.28 -22.61 -16.70
C GLY A 158 -28.43 -23.13 -15.83
N LEU A 159 -28.61 -22.57 -14.63
CA LEU A 159 -29.75 -22.88 -13.78
C LEU A 159 -31.08 -22.48 -14.40
N VAL A 160 -31.18 -21.32 -15.06
CA VAL A 160 -32.42 -20.95 -15.78
C VAL A 160 -32.73 -21.98 -16.87
N ALA A 161 -31.73 -22.38 -17.66
CA ALA A 161 -31.92 -23.37 -18.72
C ALA A 161 -32.36 -24.74 -18.15
N PHE A 162 -31.77 -25.16 -17.03
CA PHE A 162 -32.10 -26.42 -16.36
C PHE A 162 -33.48 -26.41 -15.67
N LEU A 163 -33.83 -25.30 -15.01
CA LEU A 163 -35.09 -25.14 -14.27
C LEU A 163 -36.28 -24.83 -15.18
N ALA A 164 -36.07 -24.12 -16.29
CA ALA A 164 -37.10 -23.89 -17.31
C ALA A 164 -37.56 -25.19 -17.98
N GLY A 165 -36.71 -26.21 -18.03
CA GLY A 165 -37.07 -27.55 -18.52
C GLY A 165 -37.90 -28.41 -17.55
N ARG A 166 -38.14 -27.94 -16.30
CA ARG A 166 -38.73 -28.74 -15.21
C ARG A 166 -39.99 -28.13 -14.56
N GLU A 167 -40.65 -27.15 -15.18
CA GLU A 167 -41.87 -26.48 -14.64
C GLU A 167 -41.66 -25.81 -13.25
N TRP A 168 -40.42 -25.64 -12.77
CA TRP A 168 -40.09 -25.07 -11.44
C TRP A 168 -40.15 -23.54 -11.37
N ILE A 169 -40.21 -22.87 -12.53
CA ILE A 169 -40.64 -21.47 -12.58
C ILE A 169 -42.15 -21.49 -12.40
N ALA A 170 -42.58 -21.60 -11.15
CA ALA A 170 -43.98 -21.68 -10.76
C ALA A 170 -44.78 -20.60 -11.47
N GLY A 171 -45.63 -21.03 -12.39
CA GLY A 171 -46.39 -20.14 -13.25
C GLY A 171 -47.41 -19.36 -12.45
N GLN A 172 -47.24 -18.04 -12.31
CA GLN A 172 -48.33 -17.08 -12.12
C GLN A 172 -47.99 -15.68 -12.66
N TYR A 173 -47.15 -15.56 -13.68
CA TYR A 173 -47.07 -14.30 -14.43
C TYR A 173 -48.15 -14.27 -15.52
N ARG A 174 -49.42 -14.09 -15.12
CA ARG A 174 -50.50 -13.76 -16.04
C ARG A 174 -50.48 -12.26 -16.28
N ALA A 175 -49.84 -11.83 -17.36
CA ALA A 175 -49.84 -10.45 -17.82
C ALA A 175 -51.30 -9.94 -17.90
N LYS A 176 -51.66 -8.97 -17.06
CA LYS A 176 -52.88 -8.20 -17.27
C LYS A 176 -52.56 -7.13 -18.30
N ARG A 177 -53.09 -7.31 -19.51
CA ARG A 177 -53.10 -6.27 -20.55
C ARG A 177 -53.83 -5.05 -20.00
N SER A 178 -53.08 -3.98 -19.72
CA SER A 178 -53.67 -2.64 -19.69
C SER A 178 -52.88 -1.74 -20.61
N PHE A 179 -53.51 -1.47 -21.75
CA PHE A 179 -53.17 -0.45 -22.73
C PHE A 179 -53.29 0.93 -22.08
N ALA A 180 -52.27 1.38 -21.33
CA ALA A 180 -51.97 2.78 -21.05
C ALA A 180 -50.86 2.89 -19.98
N ALA A 181 -49.60 3.00 -20.42
CA ALA A 181 -48.61 3.89 -19.83
C ALA A 181 -47.37 3.86 -20.70
N ARG A 182 -47.38 4.71 -21.74
CA ARG A 182 -46.19 5.08 -22.48
C ARG A 182 -45.34 6.03 -21.65
N MET A 183 -44.04 5.97 -21.94
CA MET A 183 -43.00 6.99 -21.79
C MET A 183 -42.05 6.85 -20.60
N SER A 184 -40.76 6.79 -20.98
CA SER A 184 -39.56 7.22 -20.25
C SER A 184 -38.60 6.15 -19.71
N ILE A 185 -37.56 5.94 -20.55
CA ILE A 185 -36.11 5.87 -20.25
C ILE A 185 -35.57 4.57 -19.66
N ALA A 186 -34.86 3.86 -20.55
CA ALA A 186 -33.69 3.05 -20.25
C ALA A 186 -32.54 3.96 -19.79
N LEU A 187 -32.30 4.05 -18.49
CA LEU A 187 -31.01 4.36 -17.84
C LEU A 187 -31.29 4.43 -16.32
N GLY A 188 -31.06 3.33 -15.61
CA GLY A 188 -31.32 3.26 -14.17
C GLY A 188 -30.74 2.01 -13.54
N MET A 189 -29.58 1.57 -14.05
CA MET A 189 -29.00 0.25 -13.79
C MET A 189 -27.57 0.29 -13.27
N VAL A 190 -27.14 1.38 -12.61
CA VAL A 190 -25.84 1.43 -11.91
C VAL A 190 -25.86 2.11 -10.54
N LEU A 191 -26.88 2.89 -10.15
CA LEU A 191 -26.78 3.68 -8.92
C LEU A 191 -28.08 3.66 -8.11
N LEU A 192 -28.03 2.98 -6.95
CA LEU A 192 -28.65 3.36 -5.67
C LEU A 192 -28.23 2.33 -4.60
N PRO A 193 -28.04 2.77 -3.34
CA PRO A 193 -26.72 3.05 -2.81
C PRO A 193 -26.38 2.11 -1.66
N SER A 194 -25.12 1.71 -1.59
CA SER A 194 -24.46 1.31 -0.35
C SER A 194 -24.36 2.55 0.56
N LEU A 195 -25.46 2.84 1.25
CA LEU A 195 -25.43 3.61 2.49
C LEU A 195 -24.96 2.68 3.60
N ALA A 196 -23.66 2.64 3.83
CA ALA A 196 -23.05 2.40 5.14
C ALA A 196 -21.54 2.60 5.02
N SER A 197 -21.05 3.70 5.64
CA SER A 197 -19.64 4.03 5.89
C SER A 197 -18.81 4.30 4.62
N SER A 198 -18.29 5.49 4.38
CA SER A 198 -17.41 6.20 5.29
C SER A 198 -17.64 7.70 5.23
N ALA A 199 -17.54 8.34 6.39
CA ALA A 199 -17.23 9.75 6.45
C ALA A 199 -16.00 10.01 5.58
N ALA A 200 -16.15 10.79 4.52
CA ALA A 200 -15.01 11.47 3.94
C ALA A 200 -14.55 12.47 5.00
N VAL A 201 -13.67 12.01 5.88
CA VAL A 201 -12.73 12.88 6.57
C VAL A 201 -11.99 13.58 5.43
N LEU A 202 -12.32 14.85 5.21
CA LEU A 202 -11.42 15.75 4.49
C LEU A 202 -10.05 15.55 5.13
N PRO A 203 -8.94 15.37 4.38
CA PRO A 203 -7.65 15.36 5.02
C PRO A 203 -7.43 16.77 5.56
N ALA A 204 -7.74 16.96 6.84
CA ALA A 204 -6.99 17.88 7.65
C ALA A 204 -5.56 17.35 7.60
N GLU A 205 -4.67 18.21 7.13
CA GLU A 205 -3.23 18.06 7.08
C GLU A 205 -2.71 17.94 8.52
N ALA A 206 -3.00 16.81 9.16
CA ALA A 206 -2.45 16.42 10.43
C ALA A 206 -1.15 15.68 10.09
N ALA A 207 -0.02 16.29 10.44
CA ALA A 207 1.21 15.54 10.63
C ALA A 207 0.85 14.29 11.44
N ILE A 208 1.13 13.13 10.87
CA ILE A 208 0.84 11.86 11.51
C ILE A 208 1.57 11.88 12.84
N ASP A 209 0.83 11.65 13.92
CA ASP A 209 1.42 11.67 15.25
C ASP A 209 2.50 10.59 15.31
N PRO A 210 3.80 10.96 15.42
CA PRO A 210 4.87 9.97 15.54
C PRO A 210 4.73 9.19 16.85
N GLY A 211 3.99 9.78 17.80
CA GLY A 211 3.87 9.41 19.19
C GLY A 211 5.22 9.32 19.91
N ASN A 212 5.30 8.51 20.96
CA ASN A 212 6.47 8.45 21.83
C ASN A 212 6.85 7.00 22.22
N PRO A 213 7.72 6.33 21.43
CA PRO A 213 8.26 5.01 21.78
C PRO A 213 9.37 5.08 22.85
N CYS A 214 9.87 6.27 23.17
CA CYS A 214 11.07 6.44 23.98
C CYS A 214 10.83 6.26 25.47
N ALA A 215 11.82 5.68 26.15
CA ALA A 215 11.83 5.62 27.61
C ALA A 215 11.87 7.02 28.23
N ALA A 216 11.24 7.17 29.39
CA ALA A 216 11.22 8.45 30.10
C ALA A 216 12.65 8.91 30.47
N GLY A 217 13.02 10.11 30.04
CA GLY A 217 14.36 10.68 30.29
C GLY A 217 15.46 10.17 29.35
N ALA A 218 15.11 9.42 28.30
CA ALA A 218 16.05 9.04 27.25
C ALA A 218 16.70 10.31 26.63
N PRO A 219 18.03 10.34 26.43
CA PRO A 219 18.69 11.48 25.78
C PRO A 219 18.16 11.69 24.37
N ALA A 220 17.77 12.93 24.04
CA ALA A 220 17.26 13.24 22.71
C ALA A 220 18.40 13.43 21.71
N LYS A 221 18.30 12.79 20.55
CA LYS A 221 19.16 13.02 19.40
C LYS A 221 18.31 13.38 18.19
N THR A 222 18.63 14.50 17.55
CA THR A 222 17.79 15.09 16.51
C THR A 222 18.55 15.17 15.19
N PHE A 223 17.89 14.78 14.11
CA PHE A 223 18.40 14.93 12.75
C PHE A 223 17.38 15.65 11.88
N ASP A 224 17.89 16.42 10.92
CA ASP A 224 17.10 17.09 9.90
C ASP A 224 17.51 16.54 8.52
N VAL A 225 16.65 15.69 7.97
CA VAL A 225 16.96 14.84 6.82
C VAL A 225 16.00 15.14 5.67
N ALA A 226 16.54 15.27 4.47
CA ALA A 226 15.75 15.32 3.25
C ALA A 226 16.00 14.09 2.37
N ALA A 227 14.93 13.60 1.74
CA ALA A 227 15.02 12.77 0.55
C ALA A 227 15.03 13.69 -0.67
N ILE A 228 16.02 13.57 -1.55
CA ILE A 228 16.19 14.44 -2.73
C ILE A 228 16.50 13.62 -3.98
N SER A 229 16.05 14.11 -5.14
CA SER A 229 16.56 13.63 -6.43
C SER A 229 17.98 14.13 -6.66
N VAL A 230 18.88 13.26 -7.12
CA VAL A 230 20.28 13.56 -7.43
C VAL A 230 20.71 12.73 -8.64
N LYS A 231 21.34 13.36 -9.64
CA LYS A 231 22.03 12.65 -10.71
C LYS A 231 23.34 12.06 -10.16
N ILE A 232 23.28 10.81 -9.70
CA ILE A 232 24.37 10.13 -8.98
C ILE A 232 25.50 9.80 -9.96
N PRO A 233 26.71 10.35 -9.78
CA PRO A 233 27.86 9.98 -10.59
C PRO A 233 28.39 8.60 -10.14
N LEU A 234 28.53 7.67 -11.09
CA LEU A 234 28.96 6.29 -10.84
C LEU A 234 30.48 6.13 -10.95
N ASN A 235 31.11 6.97 -11.77
CA ASN A 235 32.56 6.95 -11.93
C ASN A 235 33.12 8.30 -12.40
N ARG A 236 34.46 8.37 -12.41
CA ARG A 236 35.22 9.56 -12.83
C ARG A 236 35.12 9.92 -14.32
N PHE A 237 34.52 9.06 -15.14
CA PHE A 237 34.31 9.32 -16.57
C PHE A 237 32.98 10.04 -16.83
N GLY A 238 32.17 10.22 -15.77
CA GLY A 238 30.89 10.93 -15.79
C GLY A 238 29.72 10.03 -16.15
N ASP A 239 29.89 8.72 -16.07
CA ASP A 239 28.75 7.80 -16.09
C ASP A 239 27.88 8.05 -14.86
N ASN A 240 26.57 8.03 -15.03
CA ASN A 240 25.64 8.51 -14.02
C ASN A 240 24.29 7.79 -14.08
N ASP A 241 23.64 7.74 -12.92
CA ASP A 241 22.23 7.42 -12.77
C ASP A 241 21.41 8.72 -12.67
N PRO A 242 20.67 9.12 -13.72
CA PRO A 242 19.83 10.32 -13.70
C PRO A 242 18.54 10.16 -12.91
N LYS A 243 18.16 8.93 -12.54
CA LYS A 243 17.01 8.64 -11.68
C LYS A 243 17.39 8.55 -10.20
N GLY A 244 18.66 8.82 -9.88
CA GLY A 244 19.18 8.72 -8.54
C GLY A 244 18.40 9.56 -7.52
N VAL A 245 18.28 8.99 -6.33
CA VAL A 245 17.63 9.59 -5.17
C VAL A 245 18.47 9.27 -3.94
N MET A 246 18.49 10.14 -2.95
CA MET A 246 19.27 9.90 -1.72
C MET A 246 18.64 10.56 -0.50
N TYR A 247 18.92 9.98 0.67
CA TYR A 247 18.78 10.70 1.94
C TYR A 247 20.03 11.52 2.21
N THR A 248 19.86 12.74 2.71
CA THR A 248 20.96 13.60 3.13
C THR A 248 20.52 14.56 4.22
N LEU A 249 21.45 15.06 5.03
CA LEU A 249 21.15 16.14 5.96
C LEU A 249 20.82 17.41 5.18
N THR A 250 19.83 18.18 5.64
CA THR A 250 19.44 19.43 4.98
C THR A 250 20.62 20.41 4.87
N SER A 251 21.52 20.39 5.85
CA SER A 251 22.77 21.17 5.89
C SER A 251 23.77 20.78 4.78
N HIS A 252 23.67 19.59 4.20
CA HIS A 252 24.61 19.07 3.18
C HIS A 252 24.15 19.32 1.75
N ILE A 253 22.89 19.71 1.54
CA ILE A 253 22.32 19.89 0.20
C ILE A 253 23.06 20.97 -0.58
N GLY A 254 23.20 22.16 0.02
CA GLY A 254 23.84 23.34 -0.58
C GLY A 254 23.29 23.74 -1.95
N ASP A 255 24.14 24.36 -2.79
CA ASP A 255 23.83 24.76 -4.15
C ASP A 255 24.99 24.42 -5.11
N ALA A 256 24.79 24.66 -6.41
CA ALA A 256 25.80 24.35 -7.43
C ALA A 256 27.12 25.14 -7.29
N ASN A 257 27.18 26.16 -6.43
CA ASN A 257 28.36 27.00 -6.21
C ASN A 257 29.05 26.70 -4.86
N THR A 258 28.40 25.94 -3.98
CA THR A 258 28.88 25.62 -2.64
C THR A 258 29.73 24.36 -2.68
N VAL A 259 31.05 24.54 -2.82
CA VAL A 259 32.02 23.43 -2.89
C VAL A 259 31.84 22.47 -1.71
N GLY A 260 31.78 21.17 -1.99
CA GLY A 260 31.57 20.12 -0.99
C GLY A 260 30.11 19.85 -0.61
N SER A 261 29.15 20.55 -1.23
CA SER A 261 27.72 20.21 -1.10
C SER A 261 27.27 19.20 -2.14
N VAL A 262 26.12 18.55 -1.87
CA VAL A 262 25.50 17.59 -2.80
C VAL A 262 25.25 18.23 -4.17
N ARG A 263 24.66 19.43 -4.21
CA ARG A 263 24.32 20.10 -5.47
C ARG A 263 25.53 20.55 -6.26
N TRP A 264 26.63 20.94 -5.59
CA TRP A 264 27.88 21.21 -6.28
C TRP A 264 28.47 19.96 -6.91
N GLN A 265 28.49 18.85 -6.18
CA GLN A 265 29.05 17.60 -6.69
C GLN A 265 28.23 17.03 -7.85
N GLU A 266 26.90 17.09 -7.76
CA GLU A 266 25.98 16.73 -8.83
C GLU A 266 26.22 17.58 -10.08
N ALA A 267 26.33 18.91 -9.94
CA ALA A 267 26.57 19.81 -11.07
C ALA A 267 27.91 19.54 -11.77
N ASN A 268 28.93 19.14 -11.02
CA ASN A 268 30.27 18.86 -11.54
C ASN A 268 30.49 17.40 -11.95
N GLN A 269 29.52 16.50 -11.68
CA GLN A 269 29.64 15.06 -11.92
C GLN A 269 30.96 14.48 -11.37
N SER A 270 31.30 14.89 -10.15
CA SER A 270 32.54 14.49 -9.48
C SER A 270 32.33 13.27 -8.58
N THR A 271 33.32 12.38 -8.49
CA THR A 271 33.35 11.21 -7.60
C THR A 271 34.64 11.21 -6.78
N ALA A 272 34.59 10.96 -5.47
CA ALA A 272 35.83 10.85 -4.70
C ALA A 272 36.56 9.54 -5.04
N ILE A 273 37.88 9.60 -5.19
CA ILE A 273 38.69 8.39 -5.37
C ILE A 273 38.85 7.72 -4.01
N GLY A 274 38.43 6.45 -3.92
CA GLY A 274 38.56 5.65 -2.71
C GLY A 274 37.57 6.00 -1.61
N LEU A 275 36.42 6.60 -1.96
CA LEU A 275 35.34 6.99 -1.03
C LEU A 275 35.74 8.02 0.04
N HIS A 276 36.93 8.61 -0.06
CA HIS A 276 37.54 9.35 1.04
C HIS A 276 37.13 10.83 1.05
N SER A 277 37.92 11.67 0.39
CA SER A 277 37.73 13.12 0.38
C SER A 277 38.38 13.69 -0.87
N GLN A 278 37.77 14.72 -1.45
CA GLN A 278 38.28 15.45 -2.59
C GLN A 278 39.08 16.66 -2.12
N VAL A 279 40.24 16.91 -2.72
CA VAL A 279 40.98 18.17 -2.49
C VAL A 279 40.64 19.14 -3.62
N ILE A 280 39.93 20.21 -3.28
CA ILE A 280 39.47 21.24 -4.21
C ILE A 280 40.06 22.57 -3.75
N ASN A 281 40.84 23.21 -4.61
CA ASN A 281 41.54 24.47 -4.32
C ASN A 281 42.39 24.42 -3.02
N GLY A 282 43.01 23.27 -2.73
CA GLY A 282 43.84 23.07 -1.55
C GLY A 282 43.06 22.85 -0.24
N GLN A 283 41.73 22.79 -0.30
CA GLN A 283 40.86 22.43 0.82
C GLN A 283 40.31 21.02 0.63
N GLN A 284 40.21 20.26 1.71
CA GLN A 284 39.68 18.90 1.70
C GLN A 284 38.17 18.95 1.98
N TYR A 285 37.40 18.27 1.14
CA TYR A 285 35.95 18.12 1.24
C TYR A 285 35.61 16.63 1.23
N GLU A 286 34.64 16.21 2.02
CA GLU A 286 34.12 14.84 1.96
C GLU A 286 33.35 14.60 0.66
N ASP A 287 33.14 13.33 0.33
CA ASP A 287 32.21 12.96 -0.74
C ASP A 287 30.79 13.30 -0.28
N ALA A 288 30.12 14.23 -0.96
CA ALA A 288 28.80 14.69 -0.57
C ALA A 288 27.69 13.74 -1.07
N ILE A 289 27.90 13.07 -2.20
CA ILE A 289 26.95 12.11 -2.78
C ILE A 289 27.33 10.71 -2.27
N GLN A 290 26.85 10.41 -1.06
CA GLN A 290 27.06 9.15 -0.37
C GLN A 290 25.83 8.78 0.46
N PRO A 291 25.63 7.51 0.83
CA PRO A 291 24.51 7.11 1.68
C PRO A 291 24.49 7.89 3.01
N LEU A 292 23.30 8.17 3.53
CA LEU A 292 23.14 8.78 4.85
C LEU A 292 23.63 7.80 5.92
N VAL A 293 24.57 8.23 6.76
CA VAL A 293 25.06 7.43 7.90
C VAL A 293 25.04 8.31 9.14
N ILE A 294 24.00 8.14 9.97
CA ILE A 294 23.82 8.87 11.23
C ILE A 294 24.07 7.93 12.42
N ARG A 295 24.31 8.50 13.61
CA ARG A 295 24.75 7.73 14.78
C ARG A 295 23.93 8.04 16.02
N ALA A 296 23.56 7.02 16.78
CA ALA A 296 22.89 7.16 18.06
C ALA A 296 23.53 6.21 19.08
N ASN A 297 23.40 6.53 20.37
CA ASN A 297 23.84 5.61 21.42
C ASN A 297 22.68 4.71 21.84
N GLU A 298 22.99 3.54 22.36
CA GLU A 298 22.07 2.76 23.20
C GLU A 298 21.42 3.66 24.26
N GLY A 299 20.09 3.61 24.34
CA GLY A 299 19.28 4.44 25.22
C GLY A 299 18.86 5.81 24.66
N ASP A 300 19.36 6.23 23.49
CA ASP A 300 18.96 7.50 22.88
C ASP A 300 17.52 7.43 22.31
N CYS A 301 16.84 8.57 22.35
CA CYS A 301 15.60 8.83 21.64
C CYS A 301 15.91 9.65 20.39
N VAL A 302 15.79 9.03 19.22
CA VAL A 302 16.13 9.62 17.93
C VAL A 302 14.89 10.23 17.29
N SER A 303 14.92 11.54 17.06
CA SER A 303 13.86 12.28 16.38
C SER A 303 14.38 12.81 15.05
N ILE A 304 13.73 12.45 13.96
CA ILE A 304 14.13 12.85 12.61
C ILE A 304 13.02 13.73 12.03
N THR A 305 13.35 14.99 11.76
CA THR A 305 12.53 15.83 10.89
C THR A 305 12.83 15.41 9.46
N PHE A 306 11.81 14.88 8.77
CA PHE A 306 11.96 14.36 7.44
C PHE A 306 11.27 15.24 6.41
N HIS A 307 11.98 15.53 5.34
CA HIS A 307 11.55 16.36 4.22
C HIS A 307 11.54 15.54 2.93
N ASN A 308 10.38 15.22 2.37
CA ASN A 308 10.33 14.65 1.02
C ASN A 308 10.49 15.79 0.00
N ARG A 309 11.62 15.82 -0.70
CA ARG A 309 12.00 16.80 -1.73
C ARG A 309 12.42 16.11 -3.03
N ILE A 310 11.97 14.88 -3.24
CA ILE A 310 12.17 14.16 -4.50
C ILE A 310 11.26 14.77 -5.56
N ASN A 311 11.82 15.02 -6.75
CA ASN A 311 11.15 15.66 -7.88
C ASN A 311 10.26 14.68 -8.66
N ASP A 312 9.39 13.96 -7.95
CA ASP A 312 8.36 13.10 -8.51
C ASP A 312 7.03 13.29 -7.76
N SER A 313 6.01 12.50 -8.10
CA SER A 313 4.71 12.51 -7.42
C SER A 313 4.58 11.45 -6.32
N ASN A 314 5.66 10.76 -5.97
CA ASN A 314 5.63 9.64 -5.05
C ASN A 314 5.74 10.10 -3.59
N SER A 315 5.17 9.29 -2.70
CA SER A 315 5.38 9.41 -1.28
C SER A 315 6.53 8.50 -0.86
N TYR A 316 7.42 9.03 -0.04
CA TYR A 316 8.51 8.26 0.56
C TYR A 316 8.50 8.52 2.05
N GLY A 317 8.77 7.49 2.85
CA GLY A 317 9.01 7.67 4.26
C GLY A 317 10.45 7.41 4.65
N MET A 318 10.64 7.08 5.91
CA MET A 318 11.91 6.65 6.48
C MET A 318 11.62 5.58 7.51
N HIS A 319 12.13 4.38 7.26
CA HIS A 319 12.10 3.22 8.13
C HIS A 319 13.51 2.90 8.60
N ILE A 320 13.69 2.47 9.85
CA ILE A 320 14.98 1.99 10.36
C ILE A 320 14.78 0.59 10.96
N ASP A 321 15.41 -0.40 10.35
CA ASP A 321 15.27 -1.81 10.72
C ASP A 321 15.76 -2.06 12.15
N GLY A 322 15.02 -2.85 12.93
CA GLY A 322 15.46 -3.34 14.25
C GLY A 322 15.35 -2.34 15.41
N LEU A 323 14.94 -1.09 15.17
CA LEU A 323 14.70 -0.11 16.24
C LEU A 323 13.24 -0.09 16.69
N ALA A 324 12.99 0.41 17.91
CA ALA A 324 11.64 0.52 18.45
C ALA A 324 10.96 1.82 17.97
N TYR A 325 9.77 1.69 17.36
CA TYR A 325 8.97 2.82 16.89
C TYR A 325 7.48 2.55 17.09
N MET A 326 6.65 3.58 16.89
CA MET A 326 5.19 3.43 16.82
C MET A 326 4.69 3.66 15.41
N ALA A 327 3.48 3.21 15.09
CA ALA A 327 2.96 3.16 13.71
C ALA A 327 3.07 4.48 12.93
N GLY A 328 2.97 5.64 13.59
CA GLY A 328 3.15 6.95 12.93
C GLY A 328 4.58 7.26 12.48
N SER A 329 5.55 6.44 12.89
CA SER A 329 6.96 6.54 12.53
C SER A 329 7.46 5.36 11.67
N SER A 330 6.59 4.60 11.02
CA SER A 330 7.02 3.44 10.22
C SER A 330 7.67 3.82 8.89
N GLY A 331 7.30 4.96 8.31
CA GLY A 331 7.75 5.39 6.98
C GLY A 331 6.97 4.77 5.82
N ASP A 332 5.89 4.04 6.11
CA ASP A 332 5.00 3.38 5.17
C ASP A 332 3.62 3.11 5.79
N ALA A 333 2.78 2.37 5.05
CA ALA A 333 1.51 1.85 5.55
C ALA A 333 1.70 0.44 6.14
N VAL A 334 1.61 0.32 7.47
CA VAL A 334 1.65 -0.98 8.16
C VAL A 334 0.25 -1.44 8.52
N GLY A 335 -0.27 -2.43 7.79
CA GLY A 335 -1.61 -2.98 8.02
C GLY A 335 -2.70 -1.90 7.96
N ASN A 336 -3.56 -1.85 8.97
CA ASN A 336 -4.67 -0.87 9.05
C ASN A 336 -4.29 0.47 9.69
N ASN A 337 -3.00 0.71 9.97
CA ASN A 337 -2.57 2.01 10.50
C ASN A 337 -2.62 3.07 9.40
N ALA A 338 -2.72 4.34 9.80
CA ALA A 338 -2.56 5.45 8.86
C ALA A 338 -1.16 5.36 8.21
N ALA A 339 -1.11 5.50 6.88
CA ALA A 339 0.14 5.47 6.13
C ALA A 339 1.05 6.60 6.60
N SER A 340 2.28 6.29 7.00
CA SER A 340 3.25 7.23 7.57
C SER A 340 4.30 7.72 6.57
N ASP A 341 4.13 7.38 5.29
CA ASP A 341 4.89 7.94 4.19
C ASP A 341 4.55 9.43 3.96
N VAL A 342 5.49 10.16 3.36
CA VAL A 342 5.37 11.62 3.19
C VAL A 342 5.28 11.96 1.72
N ALA A 343 4.20 12.63 1.34
CA ALA A 343 4.00 13.09 -0.03
C ALA A 343 5.10 14.07 -0.47
N SER A 344 5.37 14.13 -1.79
CA SER A 344 6.34 15.07 -2.35
C SER A 344 6.08 16.52 -1.93
N GLY A 345 7.14 17.20 -1.49
CA GLY A 345 7.09 18.58 -0.98
C GLY A 345 6.51 18.72 0.43
N LYS A 346 6.21 17.62 1.13
CA LYS A 346 5.71 17.61 2.50
C LYS A 346 6.76 17.13 3.49
N ASP A 347 6.40 17.28 4.77
CA ASP A 347 7.27 17.04 5.92
C ASP A 347 6.56 16.16 6.95
N ALA A 348 7.33 15.37 7.69
CA ALA A 348 6.87 14.63 8.86
C ALA A 348 7.99 14.51 9.90
N THR A 349 7.65 14.00 11.07
CA THR A 349 8.62 13.63 12.11
C THR A 349 8.57 12.13 12.31
N TYR A 350 9.73 11.48 12.37
CA TYR A 350 9.88 10.09 12.77
C TYR A 350 10.57 10.03 14.13
N VAL A 351 10.07 9.18 15.03
CA VAL A 351 10.68 8.96 16.33
C VAL A 351 11.00 7.49 16.52
N TYR A 352 12.28 7.22 16.80
CA TYR A 352 12.84 5.91 17.06
C TYR A 352 13.46 5.89 18.44
N TYR A 353 13.20 4.84 19.21
CA TYR A 353 13.92 4.56 20.43
C TYR A 353 15.00 3.52 20.14
N VAL A 354 16.20 3.76 20.64
CA VAL A 354 17.27 2.76 20.70
C VAL A 354 17.24 2.17 22.12
N PRO A 355 16.66 0.97 22.32
CA PRO A 355 16.72 0.30 23.61
C PRO A 355 18.14 0.20 24.15
N ASN A 356 18.26 0.16 25.47
CA ASN A 356 19.54 -0.08 26.12
C ASN A 356 19.85 -1.59 26.11
N ASP A 357 20.18 -2.07 24.90
CA ASP A 357 20.40 -3.47 24.56
C ASP A 357 21.67 -3.59 23.69
N PRO A 358 22.74 -4.22 24.22
CA PRO A 358 23.99 -4.41 23.49
C PRO A 358 23.86 -5.21 22.19
N ASP A 359 22.81 -6.02 22.04
CA ASP A 359 22.58 -6.77 20.80
C ASP A 359 22.15 -5.86 19.63
N LEU A 360 21.84 -4.59 19.91
CA LEU A 360 21.55 -3.56 18.90
C LEU A 360 22.80 -2.79 18.46
N GLU A 361 24.00 -3.02 19.02
CA GLU A 361 25.21 -2.33 18.55
C GLU A 361 25.48 -2.63 17.06
N GLY A 362 25.76 -1.59 16.28
CA GLY A 362 26.10 -1.69 14.86
C GLY A 362 25.11 -1.01 13.91
N ALA A 363 25.18 -1.38 12.63
CA ALA A 363 24.45 -0.69 11.57
C ALA A 363 23.03 -1.21 11.39
N HIS A 364 22.05 -0.32 11.51
CA HIS A 364 20.64 -0.54 11.20
C HIS A 364 20.30 0.09 9.86
N HIS A 365 19.76 -0.70 8.94
CA HIS A 365 19.45 -0.27 7.59
C HIS A 365 18.28 0.72 7.58
N LEU A 366 18.46 1.82 6.85
CA LEU A 366 17.46 2.88 6.67
C LEU A 366 16.95 2.87 5.23
N HIS A 367 15.63 2.83 5.05
CA HIS A 367 15.01 2.76 3.71
C HIS A 367 13.63 3.44 3.66
N PRO A 368 13.06 3.73 2.47
CA PRO A 368 11.78 4.44 2.29
C PRO A 368 10.51 3.64 2.59
N GLY A 369 10.63 2.54 3.34
CA GLY A 369 9.58 1.54 3.49
C GLY A 369 9.66 0.40 2.46
N PRO A 370 9.04 -0.76 2.76
CA PRO A 370 9.11 -1.99 1.97
C PRO A 370 8.51 -1.87 0.56
N GLY A 371 7.55 -0.97 0.33
CA GLY A 371 6.94 -0.72 -0.97
C GLY A 371 7.81 0.04 -1.98
N ASN A 372 8.96 0.57 -1.55
CA ASN A 372 9.76 1.53 -2.32
C ASN A 372 11.10 0.94 -2.80
N ARG A 373 11.09 -0.33 -3.23
CA ARG A 373 12.29 -1.05 -3.68
C ARG A 373 13.00 -0.35 -4.84
N VAL A 374 12.25 0.21 -5.79
CA VAL A 374 12.83 0.93 -6.95
C VAL A 374 13.63 2.15 -6.49
N ALA A 375 13.10 2.93 -5.54
CA ALA A 375 13.83 4.08 -4.99
C ALA A 375 15.09 3.64 -4.22
N THR A 376 15.01 2.53 -3.49
CA THR A 376 16.17 1.92 -2.80
C THR A 376 17.26 1.54 -3.82
N SER A 377 16.88 0.89 -4.92
CA SER A 377 17.78 0.56 -6.03
C SER A 377 18.44 1.78 -6.66
N HIS A 378 17.78 2.95 -6.65
CA HIS A 378 18.32 4.22 -7.14
C HIS A 378 19.00 5.08 -6.06
N GLY A 379 19.29 4.53 -4.87
CA GLY A 379 20.12 5.19 -3.86
C GLY A 379 19.40 5.69 -2.61
N LEU A 380 18.07 5.54 -2.51
CA LEU A 380 17.30 5.99 -1.34
C LEU A 380 17.45 5.00 -0.18
N PHE A 381 18.63 4.93 0.41
CA PHE A 381 18.93 4.13 1.59
C PHE A 381 20.02 4.80 2.45
N GLY A 382 20.23 4.26 3.64
CA GLY A 382 21.27 4.70 4.56
C GLY A 382 21.43 3.74 5.72
N ALA A 383 22.04 4.22 6.80
CA ALA A 383 22.09 3.52 8.06
C ALA A 383 21.99 4.48 9.26
N LEU A 384 21.42 3.97 10.34
CA LEU A 384 21.65 4.48 11.69
C LEU A 384 22.58 3.49 12.39
N VAL A 385 23.74 3.97 12.84
CA VAL A 385 24.67 3.15 13.61
C VAL A 385 24.43 3.36 15.09
N VAL A 386 24.13 2.28 15.80
CA VAL A 386 23.98 2.25 17.24
C VAL A 386 25.34 1.98 17.87
N GLU A 387 25.69 2.84 18.82
CA GLU A 387 26.98 2.89 19.49
C GLU A 387 26.76 2.63 20.99
N PRO A 388 27.79 2.19 21.74
CA PRO A 388 27.65 1.95 23.17
C PRO A 388 27.16 3.18 23.94
N VAL A 389 26.47 2.96 25.07
CA VAL A 389 25.92 4.03 25.92
C VAL A 389 26.94 5.14 26.20
N GLY A 390 26.55 6.38 25.89
CA GLY A 390 27.36 7.57 26.18
C GLY A 390 28.58 7.75 25.28
N SER A 391 28.69 7.05 24.16
CA SER A 391 29.76 7.25 23.19
C SER A 391 29.75 8.66 22.59
N GLN A 392 30.95 9.16 22.31
CA GLN A 392 31.17 10.39 21.54
C GLN A 392 31.76 10.04 20.17
N TYR A 393 31.37 10.80 19.16
CA TYR A 393 31.77 10.53 17.78
C TYR A 393 32.54 11.73 17.21
N TYR A 394 33.60 11.44 16.48
CA TYR A 394 34.48 12.45 15.89
C TYR A 394 34.73 12.15 14.42
N LYS A 395 34.91 13.21 13.61
CA LYS A 395 35.33 13.01 12.22
C LYS A 395 36.70 12.34 12.15
N GLN A 396 36.87 11.44 11.20
CA GLN A 396 38.20 10.97 10.83
C GLN A 396 38.96 12.07 10.07
N ASN A 397 40.28 12.14 10.24
CA ASN A 397 41.19 12.95 9.41
C ASN A 397 40.99 14.47 9.44
N VAL A 398 40.26 15.01 10.43
CA VAL A 398 40.17 16.45 10.68
C VAL A 398 41.27 16.91 11.64
N LYS A 399 41.72 18.16 11.46
CA LYS A 399 42.60 18.83 12.42
C LYS A 399 41.83 19.09 13.72
N GLN A 400 42.54 19.05 14.84
CA GLN A 400 42.01 19.64 16.07
C GLN A 400 41.60 21.09 15.82
N ASN A 401 40.48 21.47 16.43
CA ASN A 401 40.08 22.86 16.57
C ASN A 401 41.19 23.64 17.28
N ALA A 402 41.15 24.97 17.17
CA ALA A 402 42.16 25.85 17.78
C ALA A 402 42.24 25.71 19.32
N ASP A 403 41.19 25.18 19.96
CA ASP A 403 41.10 24.91 21.39
C ASP A 403 41.59 23.49 21.79
N GLY A 404 42.08 22.70 20.83
CA GLY A 404 42.54 21.33 21.07
C GLY A 404 41.44 20.27 21.10
N THR A 405 40.18 20.63 20.82
CA THR A 405 39.09 19.65 20.67
C THR A 405 39.06 19.05 19.26
N PHE A 406 38.52 17.84 19.11
CA PHE A 406 38.22 17.28 17.78
C PHE A 406 36.78 17.63 17.39
N PRO A 407 36.51 17.95 16.11
CA PRO A 407 35.15 18.14 15.61
C PRO A 407 34.26 16.92 15.91
N GLN A 408 33.22 17.13 16.71
CA GLN A 408 32.22 16.12 17.02
C GLN A 408 31.15 16.04 15.91
N ILE A 409 30.62 14.83 15.69
CA ILE A 409 29.62 14.56 14.63
C ILE A 409 28.30 13.98 15.16
N ALA A 410 27.92 14.33 16.39
CA ALA A 410 26.70 13.81 17.01
C ALA A 410 25.40 14.10 16.24
N GLN A 411 25.40 15.08 15.35
CA GLN A 411 24.27 15.45 14.50
C GLN A 411 24.68 15.59 13.02
N ASP A 412 25.79 14.95 12.64
CA ASP A 412 26.32 14.98 11.29
C ASP A 412 26.26 13.57 10.68
N SER A 413 26.40 13.47 9.35
CA SER A 413 26.40 12.22 8.60
C SER A 413 27.82 11.90 8.13
N GLY A 414 28.19 10.62 8.18
CA GLY A 414 29.47 10.18 7.64
C GLY A 414 29.72 8.69 7.85
N TRP A 415 30.17 8.04 6.78
CA TRP A 415 30.52 6.61 6.82
C TRP A 415 31.79 6.34 7.64
N GLU A 416 32.68 7.31 7.81
CA GLU A 416 33.86 7.23 8.67
C GLU A 416 33.68 8.00 9.98
N ALA A 417 33.98 7.35 11.12
CA ALA A 417 34.02 8.01 12.41
C ALA A 417 35.14 7.47 13.32
N MET A 418 35.58 8.27 14.29
CA MET A 418 36.24 7.76 15.48
C MET A 418 35.22 7.73 16.62
N ILE A 419 35.02 6.55 17.20
CA ILE A 419 34.09 6.34 18.30
C ILE A 419 34.89 6.31 19.59
N ALA A 420 34.46 7.10 20.58
CA ALA A 420 35.01 7.10 21.93
C ALA A 420 33.92 6.69 22.91
N PRO A 421 33.80 5.39 23.23
CA PRO A 421 32.84 4.91 24.23
C PRO A 421 33.12 5.50 25.62
N ALA A 422 32.05 5.76 26.38
CA ALA A 422 32.18 6.23 27.76
C ALA A 422 32.97 5.25 28.65
N GLY A 423 32.82 3.95 28.37
CA GLY A 423 33.62 2.88 28.96
C GLY A 423 34.28 2.05 27.86
N GLY A 424 35.54 2.33 27.53
CA GLY A 424 36.25 1.55 26.52
C GLY A 424 37.46 2.26 25.93
N LYS A 425 38.07 1.64 24.92
CA LYS A 425 39.09 2.28 24.09
C LYS A 425 38.42 2.86 22.86
N ALA A 426 38.85 4.06 22.47
CA ALA A 426 38.41 4.64 21.21
C ALA A 426 38.87 3.78 20.01
N PHE A 427 38.05 3.71 18.98
CA PHE A 427 38.32 2.97 17.75
C PHE A 427 37.89 3.78 16.51
N ARG A 428 38.36 3.35 15.34
CA ARG A 428 37.92 3.88 14.05
C ARG A 428 36.85 2.94 13.51
N GLU A 429 35.76 3.51 13.04
CA GLU A 429 34.66 2.79 12.44
C GLU A 429 34.41 3.32 11.02
N ASN A 430 34.15 2.37 10.11
CA ASN A 430 33.81 2.63 8.72
C ASN A 430 32.55 1.82 8.37
N VAL A 431 31.51 2.48 7.88
CA VAL A 431 30.24 1.87 7.46
C VAL A 431 30.24 1.70 5.96
N GLN A 432 29.97 0.50 5.46
CA GLN A 432 29.93 0.23 4.03
C GLN A 432 28.55 -0.22 3.62
N LEU A 433 27.96 0.52 2.69
CA LEU A 433 26.65 0.23 2.12
C LEU A 433 26.82 0.14 0.60
N TYR A 434 26.30 -0.93 0.01
CA TYR A 434 26.35 -1.18 -1.42
C TYR A 434 24.95 -1.48 -1.93
N HIS A 435 24.65 -0.99 -3.12
CA HIS A 435 23.42 -1.31 -3.82
C HIS A 435 23.71 -1.60 -5.29
N GLU A 436 22.76 -2.26 -5.93
CA GLU A 436 22.70 -2.42 -7.37
C GLU A 436 21.66 -1.44 -7.93
N ILE A 437 21.99 -0.80 -9.04
CA ILE A 437 21.08 0.11 -9.74
C ILE A 437 20.08 -0.73 -10.52
N GLY A 438 18.92 -0.94 -9.91
CA GLY A 438 17.79 -1.66 -10.47
C GLY A 438 18.13 -3.09 -10.86
N ASN A 439 17.91 -3.42 -12.13
CA ASN A 439 18.22 -4.72 -12.74
C ASN A 439 18.98 -4.51 -14.06
N GLU A 440 19.26 -5.59 -14.79
CA GLU A 440 20.01 -5.55 -16.06
C GLU A 440 19.31 -4.74 -17.18
N ALA A 441 18.07 -4.32 -16.96
CA ALA A 441 17.30 -3.49 -17.88
C ALA A 441 17.33 -1.98 -17.56
N GLU A 442 17.97 -1.54 -16.48
CA GLU A 442 18.09 -0.11 -16.18
C GLU A 442 19.10 0.59 -17.09
N ASP A 443 18.75 1.80 -17.52
CA ASP A 443 19.61 2.63 -18.36
C ASP A 443 20.49 3.52 -17.48
N VAL A 444 21.80 3.34 -17.63
CA VAL A 444 22.84 4.25 -17.13
C VAL A 444 23.32 5.11 -18.28
N PHE A 445 23.72 6.35 -18.01
CA PHE A 445 24.07 7.31 -19.06
C PHE A 445 25.52 7.77 -18.91
N ASP A 446 26.20 7.96 -20.04
CA ASP A 446 27.49 8.63 -20.07
C ASP A 446 27.34 10.14 -19.75
N LYS A 447 28.47 10.84 -19.63
CA LYS A 447 28.49 12.30 -19.38
C LYS A 447 27.81 13.15 -20.46
N ASN A 448 27.60 12.60 -21.65
CA ASN A 448 26.97 13.27 -22.80
C ASN A 448 25.47 12.95 -22.90
N GLY A 449 24.93 12.09 -22.01
CA GLY A 449 23.55 11.65 -22.03
C GLY A 449 23.26 10.49 -23.00
N ASN A 450 24.29 9.78 -23.47
CA ASN A 450 24.10 8.55 -24.23
C ASN A 450 23.91 7.37 -23.28
N ALA A 451 22.94 6.50 -23.54
CA ALA A 451 22.77 5.26 -22.79
C ALA A 451 24.01 4.36 -22.95
N LEU A 452 24.49 3.82 -21.84
CA LEU A 452 25.55 2.82 -21.83
C LEU A 452 25.01 1.46 -22.31
N PRO A 453 25.84 0.60 -22.92
CA PRO A 453 25.44 -0.75 -23.28
C PRO A 453 24.96 -1.53 -22.06
N ARG A 454 23.79 -2.17 -22.17
CA ARG A 454 23.32 -3.17 -21.21
C ARG A 454 24.12 -4.46 -21.42
N VAL A 455 24.58 -5.08 -20.34
CA VAL A 455 25.43 -6.28 -20.37
C VAL A 455 24.59 -7.54 -20.38
#